data_AF-A0A3M1G503-F1
#
_entry.id   AF-A0A3M1G503-F1
#
_cell.length_a   1.000
_cell.length_b   1.000
_cell.length_c   1.000
_cell.angle_alpha   90.00
_cell.angle_beta   90.00
_cell.angle_gamma   90.00
#
_symmetry.space_group_name_H-M   'P 1'
#
loop_
_entity.id
_entity.type
_entity.pdbx_description
1 polymer ?
#
loop_
_entity_poly.entity_id
_entity_poly.type
_entity_poly.pdbx_seq_one_letter_code
_entity_poly.pdbx_strand_id
1 'polypeptide(L)'
;GRGAKVNAVGIVGLVENMPSGKAQRPGDVVTTLSGQTVEVINTDAEGRLVLADALTYAQRTFAPRLIVDLATLTGAIIVALGHEHAGLFANDETLAAQLLAAGAATGDRLWRMPLGAAYDKLIDTPTADMKNVGGRDAGAITAAQFLARFIEKDLPWAHLDIAGTVWAEKDSALWEKGATGHGVRLLDRFVADHYEG
;
A
#
# COMPACT_ATOMS: atom_id res chain seq x y z
N GLY A 1 -19.37 9.20 -14.49
CA GLY A 1 -19.13 8.85 -13.07
C GLY A 1 -20.44 8.90 -12.31
N ARG A 2 -20.53 8.27 -11.13
CA ARG A 2 -21.76 8.13 -10.33
C ARG A 2 -22.30 9.46 -9.74
N GLY A 3 -21.52 10.54 -9.76
CA GLY A 3 -21.92 11.82 -9.17
C GLY A 3 -21.95 11.81 -7.64
N ALA A 4 -21.12 10.95 -7.02
CA ALA A 4 -20.98 10.86 -5.58
C ALA A 4 -20.63 12.22 -4.97
N LYS A 5 -21.34 12.61 -3.91
CA LYS A 5 -21.12 13.87 -3.21
C LYS A 5 -19.95 13.72 -2.23
N VAL A 6 -18.76 13.60 -2.79
CA VAL A 6 -17.51 13.43 -2.03
C VAL A 6 -16.37 14.13 -2.76
N ASN A 7 -15.45 14.71 -2.01
CA ASN A 7 -14.18 15.18 -2.56
C ASN A 7 -13.18 14.02 -2.49
N ALA A 8 -12.82 13.46 -3.66
CA ALA A 8 -11.84 12.40 -3.76
C ALA A 8 -10.66 12.85 -4.65
N VAL A 9 -9.45 12.49 -4.25
CA VAL A 9 -8.22 12.76 -4.99
C VAL A 9 -7.50 11.44 -5.24
N GLY A 10 -7.12 11.18 -6.49
CA GLY A 10 -6.31 10.03 -6.86
C GLY A 10 -4.89 10.47 -7.23
N ILE A 11 -3.89 9.81 -6.66
CA ILE A 11 -2.48 10.00 -6.99
C ILE A 11 -1.94 8.68 -7.52
N VAL A 12 -1.26 8.72 -8.68
CA VAL A 12 -0.71 7.53 -9.34
C VAL A 12 0.75 7.80 -9.68
N GLY A 13 1.67 7.08 -9.02
CA GLY A 13 3.09 7.10 -9.36
C GLY A 13 3.37 6.12 -10.50
N LEU A 14 3.83 6.62 -11.65
CA LEU A 14 4.09 5.81 -12.85
C LEU A 14 5.56 5.92 -13.23
N VAL A 15 6.29 4.79 -13.11
CA VAL A 15 7.71 4.66 -13.49
C VAL A 15 7.98 3.24 -13.97
N GLU A 16 9.08 3.05 -14.69
CA GLU A 16 9.65 1.72 -14.95
C GLU A 16 10.83 1.46 -14.02
N ASN A 17 10.96 0.21 -13.54
CA ASN A 17 12.14 -0.25 -12.82
C ASN A 17 13.03 -1.08 -13.75
N MET A 18 14.12 -0.50 -14.25
CA MET A 18 14.97 -1.12 -15.28
C MET A 18 16.46 -1.01 -14.95
N PRO A 19 17.24 -2.09 -15.20
CA PRO A 19 18.68 -2.02 -15.06
C PRO A 19 19.29 -1.11 -16.15
N SER A 20 20.22 -0.25 -15.75
CA SER A 20 20.99 0.59 -16.66
C SER A 20 22.29 1.04 -15.98
N GLY A 21 23.20 1.67 -16.74
CA GLY A 21 24.43 2.26 -16.17
C GLY A 21 24.18 3.42 -15.19
N LYS A 22 22.93 3.90 -15.07
CA LYS A 22 22.50 4.94 -14.13
C LYS A 22 21.39 4.46 -13.20
N ALA A 23 21.12 3.16 -13.16
CA ALA A 23 20.10 2.60 -12.27
C ALA A 23 20.52 2.76 -10.81
N GLN A 24 19.51 2.75 -9.94
CA GLN A 24 19.71 2.71 -8.49
C GLN A 24 20.55 1.50 -8.10
N ARG A 25 21.45 1.67 -7.13
CA ARG A 25 22.37 0.63 -6.69
C ARG A 25 22.07 0.23 -5.25
N PRO A 26 22.23 -1.06 -4.90
CA PRO A 26 22.26 -1.46 -3.50
C PRO A 26 23.29 -0.64 -2.71
N GLY A 27 22.87 -0.09 -1.58
CA GLY A 27 23.64 0.82 -0.72
C GLY A 27 23.47 2.31 -1.04
N ASP A 28 22.78 2.69 -2.12
CA ASP A 28 22.45 4.10 -2.35
C ASP A 28 21.51 4.60 -1.23
N VAL A 29 21.74 5.84 -0.78
CA VAL A 29 20.84 6.54 0.14
C VAL A 29 20.08 7.61 -0.63
N VAL A 30 18.75 7.56 -0.56
CA VAL A 30 17.86 8.54 -1.19
C VAL A 30 17.18 9.41 -0.14
N THR A 31 17.05 10.71 -0.42
CA THR A 31 16.25 11.63 0.40
C THR A 31 14.85 11.73 -0.20
N THR A 32 13.85 11.40 0.60
CA THR A 32 12.43 11.46 0.22
C THR A 32 11.88 12.88 0.32
N LEU A 33 10.69 13.11 -0.24
CA LEU A 33 9.95 14.36 -0.12
C LEU A 33 9.63 14.72 1.34
N SER A 34 9.50 13.72 2.22
CA SER A 34 9.23 13.98 3.64
C SER A 34 10.46 14.57 4.36
N GLY A 35 11.65 14.44 3.76
CA GLY A 35 12.95 14.77 4.34
C GLY A 35 13.67 13.57 4.95
N GLN A 36 12.99 12.43 5.12
CA GLN A 36 13.59 11.19 5.61
C GLN A 36 14.51 10.56 4.56
N THR A 37 15.55 9.90 5.02
CA THR A 37 16.54 9.19 4.20
C THR A 37 16.31 7.70 4.20
N VAL A 38 16.44 7.07 3.03
CA VAL A 38 16.23 5.63 2.83
C VAL A 38 17.46 5.00 2.22
N GLU A 39 18.05 4.03 2.92
CA GLU A 39 19.08 3.13 2.37
C GLU A 39 18.41 2.05 1.51
N VAL A 40 18.81 1.98 0.24
CA VAL A 40 18.27 1.04 -0.72
C VAL A 40 19.07 -0.24 -0.67
N ILE A 41 18.57 -1.27 0.00
CA ILE A 41 19.24 -2.56 0.11
C ILE A 41 18.83 -3.50 -1.03
N ASN A 42 17.58 -3.41 -1.49
CA ASN A 42 17.07 -4.18 -2.63
C ASN A 42 16.31 -3.26 -3.60
N THR A 43 16.77 -3.19 -4.85
CA THR A 43 16.17 -2.35 -5.90
C THR A 43 14.86 -2.91 -6.45
N ASP A 44 14.52 -4.16 -6.15
CA ASP A 44 13.23 -4.81 -6.46
C ASP A 44 12.18 -4.54 -5.36
N ALA A 45 12.54 -3.74 -4.35
CA ALA A 45 11.62 -3.18 -3.36
C ALA A 45 11.40 -1.69 -3.64
N GLU A 46 11.19 -1.32 -4.90
CA GLU A 46 11.05 0.04 -5.40
C GLU A 46 9.64 0.62 -5.20
N GLY A 47 8.60 -0.21 -5.26
CA GLY A 47 7.21 0.28 -5.20
C GLY A 47 6.94 1.12 -3.95
N ARG A 48 7.51 0.72 -2.81
CA ARG A 48 7.39 1.47 -1.55
C ARG A 48 8.15 2.80 -1.56
N LEU A 49 9.25 2.91 -2.33
CA LEU A 49 10.00 4.16 -2.48
C LEU A 49 9.17 5.18 -3.27
N VAL A 50 8.52 4.74 -4.35
CA VAL A 50 7.62 5.60 -5.12
C VAL A 50 6.42 6.04 -4.28
N LEU A 51 5.82 5.11 -3.52
CA LEU A 51 4.68 5.39 -2.66
C LEU A 51 5.02 6.34 -1.50
N ALA A 52 6.21 6.26 -0.93
CA ALA A 52 6.63 7.17 0.16
C ALA A 52 6.44 8.65 -0.21
N ASP A 53 6.88 9.02 -1.41
CA ASP A 53 6.74 10.39 -1.91
C ASP A 53 5.31 10.69 -2.34
N ALA A 54 4.61 9.74 -2.94
CA ALA A 54 3.20 9.91 -3.31
C ALA A 54 2.29 10.16 -2.08
N LEU A 55 2.50 9.40 -1.01
CA LEU A 55 1.81 9.56 0.27
C LEU A 55 2.13 10.92 0.89
N THR A 56 3.40 11.29 0.93
CA THR A 56 3.83 12.61 1.46
C THR A 56 3.20 13.76 0.64
N TYR A 57 3.25 13.67 -0.68
CA TYR A 57 2.67 14.66 -1.59
C TYR A 57 1.16 14.79 -1.38
N ALA A 58 0.43 13.68 -1.34
CA ALA A 58 -1.01 13.68 -1.13
C ALA A 58 -1.42 14.44 0.15
N GLN A 59 -0.69 14.21 1.25
CA GLN A 59 -0.95 14.85 2.54
C GLN A 59 -0.69 16.35 2.49
N ARG A 60 0.47 16.76 1.97
CA ARG A 60 0.90 18.17 1.98
C ARG A 60 0.12 19.03 1.00
N THR A 61 -0.35 18.46 -0.10
CA THR A 61 -1.07 19.20 -1.14
C THR A 61 -2.57 19.29 -0.88
N PHE A 62 -3.20 18.22 -0.36
CA PHE A 62 -4.66 18.13 -0.31
C PHE A 62 -5.26 18.11 1.10
N ALA A 63 -4.44 17.98 2.16
CA ALA A 63 -4.91 17.86 3.54
C ALA A 63 -6.10 16.88 3.69
N PRO A 64 -5.96 15.62 3.21
CA PRO A 64 -7.07 14.66 3.20
C PRO A 64 -7.51 14.28 4.61
N ARG A 65 -8.76 13.82 4.75
CA ARG A 65 -9.29 13.29 6.03
C ARG A 65 -8.75 11.89 6.34
N LEU A 66 -8.45 11.10 5.32
CA LEU A 66 -7.89 9.76 5.40
C LEU A 66 -7.18 9.42 4.08
N ILE A 67 -6.34 8.40 4.09
CA ILE A 67 -5.67 7.86 2.89
C ILE A 67 -5.91 6.36 2.82
N VAL A 68 -6.24 5.86 1.62
CA VAL A 68 -6.17 4.44 1.30
C VAL A 68 -5.25 4.30 0.10
N ASP A 69 -4.15 3.57 0.24
CA ASP A 69 -3.27 3.23 -0.87
C ASP A 69 -3.37 1.74 -1.24
N LEU A 70 -3.13 1.46 -2.52
CA LEU A 70 -3.23 0.13 -3.10
C LEU A 70 -1.95 -0.13 -3.89
N ALA A 71 -1.32 -1.28 -3.67
CA ALA A 71 -0.16 -1.68 -4.45
C ALA A 71 -0.01 -3.19 -4.53
N THR A 72 0.55 -3.66 -5.64
CA THR A 72 1.03 -5.03 -5.81
C THR A 72 2.41 -5.16 -5.16
N LEU A 73 2.48 -4.94 -3.85
CA LEU A 73 3.71 -4.48 -3.20
C LEU A 73 4.67 -5.61 -2.84
N THR A 74 4.15 -6.78 -2.43
CA THR A 74 5.04 -7.85 -1.94
C THR A 74 4.65 -9.24 -2.43
N GLY A 75 5.64 -10.05 -2.80
CA GLY A 75 5.44 -11.50 -2.94
C GLY A 75 5.12 -12.18 -1.60
N ALA A 76 5.50 -11.56 -0.48
CA ALA A 76 5.27 -12.09 0.87
C ALA A 76 3.77 -12.17 1.22
N ILE A 77 2.93 -11.26 0.73
CA ILE A 77 1.48 -11.35 0.97
C ILE A 77 0.86 -12.53 0.24
N ILE A 78 1.37 -12.88 -0.95
CA ILE A 78 0.92 -14.03 -1.73
C ILE A 78 1.24 -15.32 -0.97
N VAL A 79 2.43 -15.42 -0.37
CA VAL A 79 2.81 -16.56 0.46
C VAL A 79 1.90 -16.69 1.70
N ALA A 80 1.47 -15.56 2.28
CA ALA A 80 0.65 -15.55 3.48
C ALA A 80 -0.84 -15.83 3.23
N LEU A 81 -1.44 -15.21 2.19
CA LEU A 81 -2.88 -15.18 1.96
C LEU A 81 -3.33 -15.83 0.64
N GLY A 82 -2.37 -16.23 -0.22
CA GLY A 82 -2.65 -16.75 -1.55
C GLY A 82 -3.31 -15.71 -2.44
N HIS A 83 -4.37 -16.14 -3.13
CA HIS A 83 -5.12 -15.34 -4.10
C HIS A 83 -6.56 -15.04 -3.64
N GLU A 84 -6.89 -15.34 -2.38
CA GLU A 84 -8.26 -15.26 -1.85
C GLU A 84 -8.55 -13.93 -1.15
N HIS A 85 -7.54 -13.34 -0.49
CA HIS A 85 -7.66 -12.09 0.24
C HIS A 85 -6.47 -11.18 -0.10
N ALA A 86 -6.73 -9.87 -0.21
CA ALA A 86 -5.66 -8.87 -0.16
C ALA A 86 -5.30 -8.55 1.30
N GLY A 87 -4.05 -8.14 1.54
CA GLY A 87 -3.59 -7.76 2.87
C GLY A 87 -4.01 -6.34 3.24
N LEU A 88 -4.72 -6.16 4.34
CA LEU A 88 -5.10 -4.85 4.88
C LEU A 88 -4.23 -4.51 6.09
N PHE A 89 -3.46 -3.43 5.97
CA PHE A 89 -2.73 -2.79 7.06
C PHE A 89 -3.35 -1.41 7.30
N ALA A 90 -3.53 -0.98 8.54
CA ALA A 90 -4.06 0.35 8.85
C ALA A 90 -3.69 0.77 10.26
N ASN A 91 -3.53 2.07 10.48
CA ASN A 91 -3.28 2.65 11.79
C ASN A 91 -4.57 3.02 12.55
N ASP A 92 -5.73 2.98 11.89
CA ASP A 92 -7.04 3.32 12.46
C ASP A 92 -8.00 2.13 12.38
N GLU A 93 -8.59 1.76 13.52
CA GLU A 93 -9.47 0.58 13.63
C GLU A 93 -10.85 0.81 12.99
N THR A 94 -11.33 2.06 12.96
CA THR A 94 -12.61 2.39 12.30
C THR A 94 -12.48 2.22 10.80
N LEU A 95 -11.43 2.80 10.21
CA LEU A 95 -11.10 2.66 8.79
C LEU A 95 -10.90 1.20 8.40
N ALA A 96 -10.18 0.43 9.22
CA ALA A 96 -9.97 -0.99 8.98
C ALA A 96 -11.30 -1.77 8.95
N ALA A 97 -12.17 -1.54 9.93
CA ALA A 97 -13.48 -2.20 10.01
C ALA A 97 -14.38 -1.86 8.80
N GLN A 98 -14.39 -0.59 8.39
CA GLN A 98 -15.16 -0.13 7.23
C GLN A 98 -14.67 -0.78 5.92
N LEU A 99 -13.35 -0.84 5.71
CA LEU A 99 -12.77 -1.48 4.53
C LEU A 99 -13.02 -3.00 4.51
N LEU A 100 -12.93 -3.68 5.67
CA LEU A 100 -13.27 -5.11 5.79
C LEU A 100 -14.73 -5.37 5.44
N ALA A 101 -15.65 -4.53 5.93
CA ALA A 101 -17.08 -4.64 5.62
C ALA A 101 -17.35 -4.42 4.13
N ALA A 102 -16.75 -3.40 3.52
CA ALA A 102 -16.87 -3.14 2.09
C ALA A 102 -16.29 -4.28 1.23
N GLY A 103 -15.13 -4.82 1.60
CA GLY A 103 -14.53 -5.97 0.93
C GLY A 103 -15.40 -7.23 1.01
N ALA A 104 -16.00 -7.50 2.17
CA ALA A 104 -16.93 -8.61 2.35
C ALA A 104 -18.20 -8.45 1.49
N ALA A 105 -18.76 -7.23 1.42
CA ALA A 105 -19.97 -6.94 0.65
C ALA A 105 -19.77 -7.02 -0.87
N THR A 106 -18.57 -6.72 -1.35
CA THR A 106 -18.24 -6.64 -2.79
C THR A 106 -17.60 -7.92 -3.34
N GLY A 107 -17.05 -8.75 -2.46
CA GLY A 107 -16.25 -9.92 -2.85
C GLY A 107 -14.77 -9.60 -3.11
N ASP A 108 -14.36 -8.32 -3.06
CA ASP A 108 -12.95 -7.94 -3.01
C ASP A 108 -12.45 -8.11 -1.56
N ARG A 109 -12.26 -9.36 -1.15
CA ARG A 109 -12.03 -9.69 0.27
C ARG A 109 -10.67 -9.20 0.77
N LEU A 110 -10.67 -8.68 1.99
CA LEU A 110 -9.47 -8.24 2.70
C LEU A 110 -9.23 -9.10 3.94
N TRP A 111 -7.96 -9.23 4.34
CA TRP A 111 -7.58 -9.81 5.63
C TRP A 111 -6.72 -8.82 6.42
N ARG A 112 -7.09 -8.60 7.69
CA ARG A 112 -6.37 -7.67 8.58
C ARG A 112 -5.01 -8.24 8.95
N MET A 113 -3.94 -7.53 8.59
CA MET A 113 -2.56 -7.85 8.91
C MET A 113 -2.06 -6.92 10.03
N PRO A 114 -1.13 -7.39 10.89
CA PRO A 114 -0.67 -6.60 12.02
C PRO A 114 0.29 -5.49 11.59
N LEU A 115 0.27 -4.39 12.34
CA LEU A 115 1.37 -3.43 12.44
C LEU A 115 1.88 -3.45 13.89
N GLY A 116 3.17 -3.19 14.09
CA GLY A 116 3.73 -3.18 15.45
C GLY A 116 5.21 -2.82 15.52
N ALA A 117 5.60 -2.20 16.64
CA ALA A 117 6.94 -1.66 16.85
C ALA A 117 8.08 -2.68 16.66
N ALA A 118 7.83 -3.97 16.93
CA ALA A 118 8.84 -5.02 16.71
C ALA A 118 9.15 -5.22 15.22
N TYR A 119 8.14 -5.10 14.35
CA TYR A 119 8.33 -5.16 12.89
C TYR A 119 8.94 -3.89 12.34
N ASP A 120 8.56 -2.73 12.89
CA ASP A 120 9.10 -1.44 12.49
C ASP A 120 10.62 -1.38 12.70
N LYS A 121 11.12 -1.89 13.83
CA LYS A 121 12.57 -1.96 14.09
C LYS A 121 13.36 -2.81 13.08
N LEU A 122 12.71 -3.69 12.32
CA LEU A 122 13.40 -4.52 11.33
C LEU A 122 13.91 -3.70 10.13
N ILE A 123 13.30 -2.53 9.87
CA ILE A 123 13.71 -1.62 8.80
C ILE A 123 14.68 -0.53 9.29
N ASP A 124 15.20 -0.63 10.51
CA ASP A 124 16.25 0.25 10.99
C ASP A 124 17.61 -0.09 10.35
N THR A 125 18.44 0.94 10.18
CA THR A 125 19.80 0.86 9.63
C THR A 125 20.69 1.95 10.24
N PRO A 126 22.00 1.72 10.38
CA PRO A 126 22.93 2.78 10.82
C PRO A 126 23.25 3.82 9.74
N THR A 127 22.90 3.59 8.47
CA THR A 127 23.33 4.39 7.32
C THR A 127 22.36 5.54 6.96
N ALA A 128 21.09 5.42 7.34
CA ALA A 128 19.99 6.32 6.98
C ALA A 128 18.87 6.22 8.04
N ASP A 129 17.78 6.98 7.89
CA ASP A 129 16.64 6.90 8.83
C ASP A 129 15.93 5.53 8.77
N MET A 130 15.98 4.86 7.61
CA MET A 130 15.49 3.50 7.42
C MET A 130 16.14 2.83 6.20
N LYS A 131 16.02 1.51 6.10
CA LYS A 131 16.32 0.74 4.89
C LYS A 131 15.03 0.26 4.24
N ASN A 132 15.04 0.09 2.91
CA ASN A 132 13.82 -0.24 2.18
C ASN A 132 13.34 -1.70 2.34
N VAL A 133 14.07 -2.58 3.04
CA VAL A 133 13.65 -3.97 3.31
C VAL A 133 13.96 -4.39 4.74
N GLY A 134 13.07 -5.15 5.37
CA GLY A 134 13.23 -5.67 6.74
C GLY A 134 13.81 -7.08 6.83
N GLY A 135 14.13 -7.71 5.71
CA GLY A 135 14.56 -9.11 5.62
C GLY A 135 13.53 -10.01 4.95
N ARG A 136 13.74 -11.33 5.04
CA ARG A 136 12.87 -12.34 4.42
C ARG A 136 11.54 -12.51 5.16
N ASP A 137 11.60 -12.52 6.50
CA ASP A 137 10.43 -12.80 7.33
C ASP A 137 9.56 -11.54 7.47
N ALA A 138 8.25 -11.73 7.56
CA ALA A 138 7.29 -10.64 7.69
C ALA A 138 7.41 -9.56 6.59
N GLY A 139 7.81 -9.94 5.37
CA GLY A 139 8.07 -9.01 4.26
C GLY A 139 6.92 -8.05 3.95
N ALA A 140 5.67 -8.52 3.99
CA ALA A 140 4.48 -7.69 3.80
C ALA A 140 4.29 -6.68 4.94
N ILE A 141 4.49 -7.12 6.20
CA ILE A 141 4.34 -6.26 7.38
C ILE A 141 5.43 -5.19 7.39
N THR A 142 6.69 -5.54 7.11
CA THR A 142 7.79 -4.57 7.07
C THR A 142 7.66 -3.58 5.90
N ALA A 143 7.05 -3.99 4.78
CA ALA A 143 6.69 -3.08 3.70
C ALA A 143 5.61 -2.08 4.13
N ALA A 144 4.57 -2.55 4.81
CA ALA A 144 3.54 -1.66 5.35
C ALA A 144 4.11 -0.72 6.43
N GLN A 145 5.01 -1.19 7.31
CA GLN A 145 5.69 -0.34 8.27
C GLN A 145 6.55 0.73 7.61
N PHE A 146 7.23 0.39 6.52
CA PHE A 146 7.95 1.38 5.72
C PHE A 146 7.02 2.49 5.24
N LEU A 147 5.85 2.15 4.67
CA LEU A 147 4.86 3.14 4.24
C LEU A 147 4.30 3.96 5.42
N ALA A 148 4.05 3.32 6.57
CA ALA A 148 3.54 3.97 7.77
C ALA A 148 4.45 5.11 8.26
N ARG A 149 5.77 4.99 8.09
CA ARG A 149 6.74 6.07 8.41
C ARG A 149 6.57 7.34 7.57
N PHE A 150 5.79 7.30 6.48
CA PHE A 150 5.50 8.46 5.62
C PHE A 150 4.10 9.04 5.84
N ILE A 151 3.34 8.54 6.83
CA ILE A 151 2.06 9.11 7.23
C ILE A 151 2.30 10.14 8.34
N GLU A 152 1.93 11.40 8.08
CA GLU A 152 2.10 12.51 9.02
C GLU A 152 0.89 12.59 10.00
N LYS A 153 1.15 13.00 11.25
CA LYS A 153 0.13 13.48 12.23
C LYS A 153 -1.02 12.51 12.55
N ASP A 154 -0.75 11.20 12.65
CA ASP A 154 -1.75 10.16 12.95
C ASP A 154 -2.97 10.19 12.00
N LEU A 155 -2.77 10.66 10.76
CA LEU A 155 -3.79 10.65 9.73
C LEU A 155 -4.30 9.21 9.52
N PRO A 156 -5.62 8.95 9.55
CA PRO A 156 -6.15 7.62 9.28
C PRO A 156 -5.69 7.13 7.91
N TRP A 157 -5.00 6.00 7.93
CA TRP A 157 -4.33 5.44 6.77
C TRP A 157 -4.53 3.93 6.72
N ALA A 158 -4.81 3.44 5.52
CA ALA A 158 -4.81 2.01 5.22
C ALA A 158 -4.02 1.71 3.95
N HIS A 159 -3.21 0.66 4.00
CA HIS A 159 -2.53 0.08 2.86
C HIS A 159 -3.17 -1.27 2.51
N LEU A 160 -3.52 -1.44 1.23
CA LEU A 160 -3.97 -2.70 0.66
C LEU A 160 -2.87 -3.30 -0.22
N ASP A 161 -2.23 -4.37 0.27
CA ASP A 161 -1.32 -5.18 -0.55
C ASP A 161 -2.14 -6.17 -1.39
N ILE A 162 -2.34 -5.82 -2.65
CA ILE A 162 -3.21 -6.53 -3.59
C ILE A 162 -2.44 -7.47 -4.53
N ALA A 163 -1.13 -7.71 -4.28
CA ALA A 163 -0.29 -8.52 -5.17
C ALA A 163 -0.88 -9.90 -5.49
N GLY A 164 -1.55 -10.53 -4.52
CA GLY A 164 -2.19 -11.83 -4.69
C GLY A 164 -3.51 -11.80 -5.48
N THR A 165 -4.20 -10.67 -5.55
CA THR A 165 -5.59 -10.61 -6.04
C THR A 165 -5.74 -9.90 -7.38
N VAL A 166 -4.71 -9.22 -7.89
CA VAL A 166 -4.78 -8.45 -9.14
C VAL A 166 -4.83 -9.27 -10.42
N TRP A 167 -4.40 -10.54 -10.39
CA TRP A 167 -4.32 -11.39 -11.58
C TRP A 167 -4.94 -12.76 -11.31
N ALA A 168 -5.87 -13.17 -12.17
CA ALA A 168 -6.55 -14.45 -12.09
C ALA A 168 -6.13 -15.38 -13.23
N GLU A 169 -5.86 -16.65 -12.90
CA GLU A 169 -5.56 -17.70 -13.88
C GLU A 169 -6.82 -18.33 -14.50
N LYS A 170 -7.99 -18.05 -13.91
CA LYS A 170 -9.28 -18.63 -14.28
C LYS A 170 -10.39 -17.57 -14.18
N ASP A 171 -11.45 -17.80 -14.93
CA ASP A 171 -12.65 -16.98 -14.88
C ASP A 171 -13.38 -17.14 -13.53
N SER A 172 -14.12 -16.11 -13.14
CA SER A 172 -15.04 -16.09 -12.02
C SER A 172 -16.38 -15.47 -12.43
N ALA A 173 -17.31 -15.35 -11.49
CA ALA A 173 -18.55 -14.61 -11.72
C ALA A 173 -18.34 -13.10 -11.92
N LEU A 174 -17.16 -12.57 -11.62
CA LEU A 174 -16.89 -11.14 -11.50
C LEU A 174 -15.76 -10.64 -12.42
N TRP A 175 -14.94 -11.56 -12.94
CA TRP A 175 -13.80 -11.27 -13.80
C TRP A 175 -13.47 -12.48 -14.68
N GLU A 176 -12.85 -12.23 -15.83
CA GLU A 176 -12.26 -13.27 -16.68
C GLU A 176 -10.80 -13.53 -16.26
N LYS A 177 -10.17 -14.55 -16.85
CA LYS A 177 -8.73 -14.77 -16.75
C LYS A 177 -7.97 -13.50 -17.14
N GLY A 178 -7.05 -13.06 -16.28
CA GLY A 178 -6.25 -11.85 -16.45
C GLY A 178 -6.41 -10.87 -15.28
N ALA A 179 -6.36 -9.57 -15.59
CA ALA A 179 -6.48 -8.52 -14.58
C ALA A 179 -7.89 -8.49 -13.97
N THR A 180 -7.96 -8.59 -12.64
CA THR A 180 -9.25 -8.72 -11.92
C THR A 180 -9.93 -7.39 -11.61
N GLY A 181 -9.15 -6.29 -11.59
CA GLY A 181 -9.64 -4.99 -11.12
C GLY A 181 -9.93 -4.93 -9.61
N HIS A 182 -9.33 -5.83 -8.82
CA HIS A 182 -9.50 -5.88 -7.37
C HIS A 182 -9.25 -4.52 -6.71
N GLY A 183 -10.16 -4.12 -5.83
CA GLY A 183 -10.10 -2.85 -5.11
C GLY A 183 -11.04 -1.78 -5.68
N VAL A 184 -11.41 -1.84 -6.96
CA VAL A 184 -12.31 -0.84 -7.57
C VAL A 184 -13.69 -0.87 -6.91
N ARG A 185 -14.29 -2.06 -6.78
CA ARG A 185 -15.63 -2.21 -6.18
C ARG A 185 -15.58 -1.97 -4.68
N LEU A 186 -14.51 -2.43 -4.03
CA LEU A 186 -14.25 -2.18 -2.62
C LEU A 186 -14.26 -0.69 -2.30
N LEU A 187 -13.46 0.11 -3.01
CA LEU A 187 -13.34 1.55 -2.75
C LEU A 187 -14.63 2.29 -3.07
N ASP A 188 -15.31 1.96 -4.18
CA ASP A 188 -16.62 2.56 -4.50
C ASP A 188 -17.64 2.28 -3.39
N ARG A 189 -17.71 1.04 -2.90
CA ARG A 189 -18.61 0.65 -1.82
C ARG A 189 -18.25 1.33 -0.49
N PHE A 190 -16.97 1.36 -0.14
CA PHE A 190 -16.47 2.02 1.08
C PHE A 190 -16.86 3.50 1.11
N VAL A 191 -16.67 4.21 -0.01
CA VAL A 191 -17.06 5.62 -0.13
C VAL A 191 -18.58 5.78 -0.04
N ALA A 192 -19.34 4.94 -0.74
CA ALA A 192 -20.80 4.99 -0.71
C ALA A 192 -21.40 4.76 0.69
N ASP A 193 -20.80 3.87 1.49
CA ASP A 193 -21.34 3.51 2.80
C ASP A 193 -21.01 4.53 3.90
N HIS A 194 -19.93 5.30 3.75
CA HIS A 194 -19.36 6.06 4.87
C HIS A 194 -19.04 7.53 4.58
N TYR A 195 -18.95 7.93 3.31
CA TYR A 195 -18.41 9.25 2.94
C TYR A 195 -19.22 10.01 1.90
N GLU A 196 -20.38 9.49 1.51
CA GLU A 196 -21.32 10.21 0.64
C GLU A 196 -22.42 10.91 1.42
N GLY A 197 -22.54 12.23 1.18
CA GLY A 197 -23.56 13.07 1.81
C GLY A 197 -23.37 14.54 1.48
#